data_AF-A0A8J5IMY1-F1
#
_entry.id   AF-A0A8J5IMY1-F1
#
_cell.length_a   1.000
_cell.length_b   1.000
_cell.length_c   1.000
_cell.angle_alpha   90.00
_cell.angle_beta   90.00
_cell.angle_gamma   90.00
#
_symmetry.space_group_name_H-M   'P 1'
#
loop_
_entity.id
_entity.type
_entity.pdbx_description
1 polymer ?
#
loop_
_entity_poly.entity_id
_entity_poly.type
_entity_poly.pdbx_seq_one_letter_code
_entity_poly.pdbx_strand_id
1 'polypeptide(L)'
;MLGDSVESAFTCSKLGTLNRYIAKFNKKTPGRPISLIGIFTERYGDDAVVKALVSAEKNVDSSPEVAKQLWAEQLSAWLDSDKSVDDVFKQLKIADEHEGPTRLDLPKLKLLDDYVAKFNRETATKLFSIL
;
A
#
# COMPACT_ATOMS: atom_id res chain seq x y z
N MET A 1 18.07 8.80 9.44
CA MET A 1 17.42 7.58 8.95
C MET A 1 15.91 7.72 9.14
N LEU A 2 15.09 7.05 8.33
CA LEU A 2 13.62 7.11 8.41
C LEU A 2 13.05 6.30 9.59
N GLY A 3 13.91 5.57 10.32
CA GLY A 3 13.52 4.66 11.40
C GLY A 3 14.08 3.26 11.13
N ASP A 4 14.15 2.44 12.16
CA ASP A 4 14.66 1.07 12.06
C ASP A 4 13.53 0.05 11.74
N SER A 5 12.27 0.46 11.90
CA SER A 5 11.08 -0.30 11.49
C SER A 5 10.12 0.55 10.64
N VAL A 6 9.18 -0.12 9.95
CA VAL A 6 8.14 0.56 9.16
C VAL A 6 7.24 1.41 10.06
N GLU A 7 6.87 0.91 11.23
CA GLU A 7 6.00 1.60 12.18
C GLU A 7 6.65 2.89 12.72
N SER A 8 7.96 2.85 12.98
CA SER A 8 8.72 4.04 13.34
C SER A 8 8.85 5.02 12.17
N ALA A 9 8.87 4.52 10.93
CA ALA A 9 8.89 5.35 9.74
C ALA A 9 7.55 6.06 9.49
N PHE A 10 6.42 5.41 9.80
CA PHE A 10 5.07 5.98 9.66
C PHE A 10 4.83 7.16 10.60
N THR A 11 5.55 7.21 11.72
CA THR A 11 5.43 8.27 12.74
C THR A 11 6.64 9.21 12.75
N CYS A 12 7.56 9.04 11.80
CA CYS A 12 8.80 9.81 11.77
C CYS A 12 8.52 11.30 11.50
N SER A 13 9.07 12.18 12.35
CA SER A 13 8.95 13.64 12.19
C SER A 13 9.50 14.16 10.86
N LYS A 14 10.32 13.37 10.15
CA LYS A 14 10.89 13.70 8.84
C LYS A 14 9.96 13.40 7.65
N LEU A 15 8.82 12.76 7.87
CA LEU A 15 7.86 12.42 6.80
C LEU A 15 7.41 13.63 5.99
N GLY A 16 7.09 14.74 6.66
CA GLY A 16 6.70 15.97 5.97
C GLY A 16 7.80 16.50 5.03
N THR A 17 9.06 16.35 5.41
CA THR A 17 10.20 16.72 4.56
C THR A 17 10.36 15.76 3.39
N LEU A 18 10.20 14.46 3.61
CA LEU A 18 10.26 13.45 2.55
C LEU A 18 9.13 13.63 1.53
N ASN A 19 7.90 13.87 1.97
CA ASN A 19 6.77 14.15 1.08
C ASN A 19 7.00 15.40 0.21
N ARG A 20 7.58 16.48 0.77
CA ARG A 20 7.98 17.65 -0.03
C ARG A 20 9.07 17.32 -1.05
N TYR A 21 10.00 16.44 -0.70
CA TYR A 21 11.01 15.98 -1.65
C TYR A 21 10.38 15.19 -2.80
N ILE A 22 9.53 14.21 -2.49
CA ILE A 22 8.79 13.39 -3.47
C ILE A 22 8.03 14.30 -4.43
N ALA A 23 7.24 15.25 -3.91
CA ALA A 23 6.48 16.19 -4.74
C ALA A 23 7.38 17.01 -5.69
N LYS A 24 8.53 17.52 -5.19
CA LYS A 24 9.49 18.25 -6.01
C LYS A 24 10.17 17.35 -7.05
N PHE A 25 10.49 16.11 -6.70
CA PHE A 25 11.12 15.14 -7.60
C PHE A 25 10.15 14.78 -8.73
N ASN A 26 8.91 14.39 -8.41
CA ASN A 26 7.91 13.99 -9.39
C ASN A 26 7.55 15.13 -10.35
N LYS A 27 7.53 16.38 -9.86
CA LYS A 27 7.36 17.57 -10.73
C LYS A 27 8.48 17.73 -11.75
N LYS A 28 9.71 17.35 -11.40
CA LYS A 28 10.89 17.42 -12.29
C LYS A 28 11.05 16.19 -13.18
N THR A 29 10.53 15.05 -12.73
CA THR A 29 10.69 13.75 -13.39
C THR A 29 9.32 13.09 -13.61
N PRO A 30 8.45 13.69 -14.46
CA PRO A 30 7.07 13.22 -14.62
C PRO A 30 6.98 11.80 -15.22
N GLY A 31 7.98 11.37 -16.01
CA GLY A 31 8.02 10.04 -16.60
C GLY A 31 8.48 8.92 -15.66
N ARG A 32 8.97 9.25 -14.45
CA ARG A 32 9.40 8.25 -13.47
C ARG A 32 9.11 8.74 -12.04
N PRO A 33 7.84 8.86 -11.67
CA PRO A 33 7.47 9.32 -10.34
C PRO A 33 7.89 8.29 -9.28
N ILE A 34 8.14 8.78 -8.06
CA ILE A 34 8.35 7.98 -6.86
C ILE A 34 7.20 8.24 -5.87
N SER A 35 6.95 7.28 -4.98
CA SER A 35 5.92 7.35 -3.95
C SER A 35 6.52 7.11 -2.57
N LEU A 36 5.78 7.47 -1.51
CA LEU A 36 6.25 7.22 -0.15
C LEU A 36 6.26 5.71 0.14
N ILE A 37 5.22 5.00 -0.31
CA ILE A 37 5.15 3.54 -0.22
C ILE A 37 6.34 2.87 -0.94
N GLY A 38 6.71 3.37 -2.13
CA GLY A 38 7.83 2.82 -2.91
C GLY A 38 9.17 2.96 -2.21
N ILE A 39 9.39 4.08 -1.50
CA ILE A 39 10.59 4.26 -0.67
C ILE A 39 10.59 3.31 0.52
N PHE A 40 9.42 3.04 1.11
CA PHE A 40 9.30 2.12 2.23
C PHE A 40 9.45 0.67 1.81
N THR A 41 8.88 0.25 0.70
CA THR A 41 9.02 -1.12 0.20
C THR A 41 10.45 -1.41 -0.24
N GLU A 42 11.12 -0.46 -0.90
CA GLU A 42 12.56 -0.57 -1.23
C GLU A 42 13.42 -0.76 0.03
N ARG A 43 13.04 -0.13 1.14
CA ARG A 43 13.84 -0.14 2.38
C ARG A 43 13.54 -1.31 3.31
N TYR A 44 12.27 -1.67 3.45
CA TYR A 44 11.79 -2.60 4.48
C TYR A 44 11.20 -3.88 3.88
N GLY A 45 10.95 -3.92 2.56
CA GLY A 45 10.29 -5.02 1.88
C GLY A 45 8.76 -4.93 1.91
N ASP A 46 8.13 -5.47 0.86
CA ASP A 46 6.68 -5.45 0.67
C ASP A 46 5.90 -6.04 1.85
N ASP A 47 6.31 -7.23 2.31
CA ASP A 47 5.62 -7.94 3.41
C ASP A 47 5.61 -7.14 4.71
N ALA A 48 6.73 -6.48 5.03
CA ALA A 48 6.84 -5.65 6.24
C ALA A 48 5.95 -4.41 6.13
N VAL A 49 5.91 -3.77 4.96
CA VAL A 49 5.10 -2.59 4.71
C VAL A 49 3.60 -2.90 4.76
N VAL A 50 3.18 -3.99 4.11
CA VAL A 50 1.79 -4.47 4.15
C VAL A 50 1.37 -4.82 5.57
N LYS A 51 2.24 -5.50 6.35
CA LYS A 51 1.95 -5.81 7.75
C LYS A 51 1.77 -4.55 8.60
N ALA A 52 2.62 -3.54 8.40
CA ALA A 52 2.50 -2.26 9.10
C ALA A 52 1.22 -1.50 8.72
N LEU A 53 0.82 -1.52 7.44
CA LEU A 53 -0.45 -0.95 6.97
C LEU A 53 -1.67 -1.62 7.63
N VAL A 54 -1.68 -2.95 7.64
CA VAL A 54 -2.74 -3.76 8.28
C VAL A 54 -2.80 -3.47 9.78
N SER A 55 -1.66 -3.33 10.44
CA SER A 55 -1.58 -2.93 11.85
C SER A 55 -2.08 -1.50 12.08
N ALA A 56 -1.77 -0.57 11.19
CA ALA A 56 -2.24 0.82 11.29
C ALA A 56 -3.77 0.90 11.18
N GLU A 57 -4.38 0.12 10.28
CA GLU A 57 -5.85 0.03 10.13
C GLU A 57 -6.54 -0.56 11.37
N LYS A 58 -5.85 -1.43 12.12
CA LYS A 58 -6.36 -1.98 13.39
C LYS A 58 -6.35 -0.97 14.54
N ASN A 59 -5.47 0.05 14.46
CA ASN A 59 -5.17 0.93 15.58
C ASN A 59 -5.68 2.35 15.30
N VAL A 60 -6.74 2.76 16.01
CA VAL A 60 -7.39 4.08 15.90
C VAL A 60 -6.43 5.25 16.22
N ASP A 61 -5.39 5.01 17.03
CA ASP A 61 -4.40 6.02 17.44
C ASP A 61 -3.26 6.22 16.41
N SER A 62 -3.24 5.47 15.31
CA SER A 62 -2.28 5.66 14.23
C SER A 62 -2.50 7.00 13.54
N SER A 63 -1.46 7.69 13.05
CA SER A 63 -1.61 8.91 12.24
C SER A 63 -2.49 8.59 11.01
N PRO A 64 -3.77 9.00 11.03
CA PRO A 64 -4.75 8.42 10.12
C PRO A 64 -4.52 8.90 8.69
N GLU A 65 -3.94 10.10 8.50
CA GLU A 65 -3.64 10.65 7.19
C GLU A 65 -2.50 9.91 6.49
N VAL A 66 -1.41 9.60 7.22
CA VAL A 66 -0.27 8.88 6.66
C VAL A 66 -0.68 7.45 6.31
N ALA A 67 -1.43 6.78 7.19
CA ALA A 67 -1.97 5.46 6.93
C ALA A 67 -2.88 5.45 5.68
N LYS A 68 -3.80 6.42 5.55
CA LYS A 68 -4.65 6.57 4.35
C LYS A 68 -3.85 6.78 3.08
N GLN A 69 -2.84 7.66 3.12
CA GLN A 69 -1.96 7.93 1.98
C GLN A 69 -1.28 6.63 1.54
N LEU A 70 -0.62 5.94 2.48
CA LEU A 70 0.13 4.71 2.19
C LEU A 70 -0.79 3.57 1.74
N TRP A 71 -2.00 3.47 2.29
CA TRP A 71 -3.01 2.52 1.83
C TRP A 71 -3.35 2.76 0.36
N ALA A 72 -3.67 4.00 -0.01
CA ALA A 72 -3.99 4.36 -1.39
C ALA A 72 -2.80 4.15 -2.35
N GLU A 73 -1.59 4.51 -1.90
CA GLU A 73 -0.36 4.31 -2.68
C GLU A 73 -0.05 2.81 -2.87
N GLN A 74 -0.28 1.96 -1.87
CA GLN A 74 -0.10 0.50 -1.98
C GLN A 74 -1.03 -0.09 -3.05
N LEU A 75 -2.30 0.33 -3.07
CA LEU A 75 -3.27 -0.12 -4.07
C LEU A 75 -2.85 0.31 -5.49
N SER A 76 -2.35 1.53 -5.65
CA SER A 76 -1.82 2.01 -6.93
C SER A 76 -0.55 1.24 -7.33
N ALA A 77 0.38 1.02 -6.41
CA ALA A 77 1.61 0.29 -6.69
C ALA A 77 1.35 -1.14 -7.20
N TRP A 78 0.34 -1.83 -6.65
CA TRP A 78 -0.07 -3.13 -7.17
C TRP A 78 -0.65 -3.07 -8.58
N LEU A 79 -1.46 -2.06 -8.91
CA LEU A 79 -1.97 -1.87 -10.27
C LEU A 79 -0.85 -1.50 -11.25
N ASP A 80 0.03 -0.58 -10.87
CA ASP A 80 1.14 -0.11 -11.70
C ASP A 80 2.18 -1.22 -11.95
N SER A 81 2.18 -2.26 -11.10
CA SER A 81 3.00 -3.47 -11.25
C SER A 81 2.24 -4.62 -11.94
N ASP A 82 1.10 -4.36 -12.56
CA ASP A 82 0.25 -5.32 -13.28
C ASP A 82 -0.13 -6.57 -12.45
N LYS A 83 -0.24 -6.44 -11.11
CA LYS A 83 -0.70 -7.57 -10.29
C LYS A 83 -2.16 -7.89 -10.60
N SER A 84 -2.49 -9.17 -10.62
CA SER A 84 -3.88 -9.61 -10.64
C SER A 84 -4.48 -9.60 -9.23
N VAL A 85 -5.81 -9.68 -9.13
CA VAL A 85 -6.50 -9.90 -7.86
C VAL A 85 -6.00 -11.17 -7.16
N ASP A 86 -5.71 -12.23 -7.92
CA ASP A 86 -5.19 -13.50 -7.40
C ASP A 86 -3.77 -13.36 -6.85
N ASP A 87 -2.90 -12.59 -7.52
CA ASP A 87 -1.54 -12.31 -7.01
C ASP A 87 -1.59 -11.56 -5.68
N VAL A 88 -2.47 -10.56 -5.56
CA VAL A 88 -2.64 -9.80 -4.32
C VAL A 88 -3.26 -10.69 -3.23
N PHE A 89 -4.26 -11.50 -3.56
CA PHE A 89 -4.85 -12.46 -2.61
C PHE A 89 -3.78 -13.40 -2.02
N LYS A 90 -2.93 -13.98 -2.87
CA LYS A 90 -1.82 -14.86 -2.46
C LYS A 90 -0.78 -14.10 -1.63
N GLN A 91 -0.40 -12.89 -2.04
CA GLN A 91 0.57 -12.07 -1.32
C GLN A 91 0.09 -11.73 0.10
N LEU A 92 -1.21 -11.47 0.27
CA LEU A 92 -1.76 -11.11 1.56
C LEU A 92 -1.80 -12.27 2.56
N LYS A 93 -1.82 -13.54 2.11
CA LYS A 93 -1.93 -14.72 3.00
C LYS A 93 -3.10 -14.53 3.99
N ILE A 94 -4.30 -14.30 3.45
CA ILE A 94 -5.51 -13.94 4.23
C ILE A 94 -6.00 -15.11 5.10
N ALA A 95 -5.86 -16.33 4.59
CA ALA A 95 -5.99 -17.55 5.36
C ALA A 95 -4.59 -18.07 5.65
N ASP A 96 -4.26 -18.24 6.92
CA ASP A 96 -3.03 -18.92 7.32
C ASP A 96 -3.34 -20.42 7.40
N GLU A 97 -2.77 -21.20 6.48
CA GLU A 97 -2.95 -22.66 6.45
C GLU A 97 -2.31 -23.35 7.68
N HIS A 98 -1.47 -22.63 8.43
CA HIS A 98 -0.76 -23.15 9.59
C HIS A 98 -1.42 -22.86 10.96
N GLU A 99 -2.49 -22.05 11.02
CA GLU A 99 -3.11 -21.63 12.29
C GLU A 99 -4.46 -22.31 12.63
N GLY A 100 -4.81 -23.42 11.97
CA GLY A 100 -6.07 -24.14 12.26
C GLY A 100 -7.31 -23.37 11.77
N PRO A 101 -8.54 -23.71 12.23
CA PRO A 101 -9.77 -23.21 11.60
C PRO A 101 -9.93 -21.68 11.74
N THR A 102 -9.54 -21.00 10.66
CA THR A 102 -10.12 -19.77 10.09
C THR A 102 -10.19 -18.54 10.98
N ARG A 103 -9.04 -17.98 11.38
CA ARG A 103 -9.02 -16.55 11.74
C ARG A 103 -8.78 -15.71 10.49
N LEU A 104 -9.87 -15.27 9.87
CA LEU A 104 -9.80 -14.36 8.73
C LEU A 104 -9.25 -13.00 9.18
N ASP A 105 -8.13 -12.56 8.62
CA ASP A 105 -7.54 -11.26 8.96
C ASP A 105 -8.34 -10.14 8.28
N LEU A 106 -9.37 -9.63 8.98
CA LEU A 106 -10.34 -8.66 8.41
C LEU A 106 -9.69 -7.44 7.74
N PRO A 107 -8.63 -6.82 8.28
CA PRO A 107 -8.01 -5.68 7.60
C PRO A 107 -7.22 -6.08 6.34
N LYS A 108 -6.69 -7.30 6.25
CA LYS A 108 -6.17 -7.82 4.98
C LYS A 108 -7.30 -8.06 3.97
N LEU A 109 -8.44 -8.59 4.43
CA LEU A 109 -9.63 -8.74 3.58
C LEU A 109 -10.11 -7.38 3.06
N LYS A 110 -10.16 -6.35 3.92
CA LYS A 110 -10.49 -4.98 3.52
C LYS A 110 -9.51 -4.43 2.49
N LEU A 111 -8.21 -4.65 2.69
CA LEU A 111 -7.18 -4.22 1.73
C LEU A 111 -7.34 -4.91 0.37
N LEU A 112 -7.69 -6.20 0.36
CA LEU A 112 -8.03 -6.91 -0.86
C LEU A 112 -9.30 -6.35 -1.53
N ASP A 113 -10.36 -6.11 -0.75
CA ASP A 113 -11.63 -5.58 -1.27
C ASP A 113 -11.44 -4.20 -1.91
N ASP A 114 -10.71 -3.31 -1.23
CA ASP A 114 -10.34 -2.00 -1.76
C ASP A 114 -9.53 -2.12 -3.07
N TYR A 115 -8.65 -3.12 -3.16
CA TYR A 115 -7.89 -3.41 -4.38
C TYR A 115 -8.78 -3.91 -5.51
N VAL A 116 -9.67 -4.88 -5.26
CA VAL A 116 -10.63 -5.41 -6.24
C VAL A 116 -11.49 -4.28 -6.79
N ALA A 117 -12.01 -3.41 -5.90
CA ALA A 117 -12.79 -2.26 -6.31
C ALA A 117 -12.00 -1.31 -7.22
N LYS A 118 -10.71 -1.07 -6.92
CA LYS A 118 -9.84 -0.23 -7.75
C LYS A 118 -9.50 -0.89 -9.10
N PHE A 119 -9.16 -2.18 -9.09
CA PHE A 119 -8.85 -2.97 -10.28
C PHE A 119 -10.03 -3.02 -11.25
N ASN A 120 -11.24 -3.24 -10.74
CA ASN A 120 -12.46 -3.27 -11.56
C ASN A 120 -12.76 -1.91 -12.18
N ARG A 121 -12.60 -0.81 -11.43
CA ARG A 121 -12.76 0.55 -11.97
C ARG A 121 -11.79 0.80 -13.11
N GLU A 122 -10.51 0.49 -12.93
CA GLU A 122 -9.48 0.71 -13.95
C GLU A 122 -9.72 -0.16 -15.21
N THR A 123 -10.13 -1.42 -15.00
CA THR A 123 -10.48 -2.33 -16.10
C THR A 123 -11.67 -1.80 -16.90
N ALA A 124 -12.71 -1.34 -16.23
CA ALA A 124 -13.88 -0.74 -16.88
C ALA A 124 -13.49 0.52 -17.67
N THR A 125 -12.69 1.42 -17.10
CA THR A 125 -12.20 2.63 -17.79
C THR A 125 -11.43 2.29 -19.05
N LYS A 126 -10.55 1.28 -19.02
CA LYS A 126 -9.81 0.82 -20.19
C LYS A 126 -10.75 0.26 -21.28
N LEU A 127 -11.75 -0.53 -20.90
CA LEU A 127 -12.74 -1.07 -21.86
C LEU A 127 -13.55 0.04 -22.55
N PHE A 128 -13.97 1.08 -21.81
CA PHE A 128 -14.69 2.22 -22.38
C PHE A 128 -13.81 3.12 -23.26
N SER A 129 -12.49 3.14 -23.05
CA SER A 129 -11.57 3.97 -23.83
C SER A 129 -11.23 3.38 -25.22
N ILE A 130 -11.67 2.15 -25.50
CA ILE A 130 -11.41 1.42 -26.75
C ILE A 130 -12.65 1.39 -27.67
N LEU A 131 -13.81 1.84 -27.17
CA LEU A 131 -15.06 2.02 -27.91
C LEU A 131 -15.20 3.46 -28.41
#